data_AF-A0A3B8JGT5-F1
#
_entry.id   AF-A0A3B8JGT5-F1
#
_cell.length_a   1.000
_cell.length_b   1.000
_cell.length_c   1.000
_cell.angle_alpha   90.00
_cell.angle_beta   90.00
_cell.angle_gamma   90.00
#
_symmetry.space_group_name_H-M   'P 1'
#
loop_
_entity.id
_entity.type
_entity.pdbx_description
1 polymer ?
#
loop_
_entity_poly.entity_id
_entity_poly.type
_entity_poly.pdbx_seq_one_letter_code
_entity_poly.pdbx_strand_id
1 'polypeptide(L)'
;MSHPQSPRHLPAPCIIDTGIIINKQDIGRLLTDLGRVRYIHTLDGKLQAEGKGCIVEVFCDPMRSTIIANQTLYLNVQSFDYLQLNQSPEKDAYFDLIQDNRQLRLIPLSNPLQEQSTPQLNADALEAMVTQVLSAKWDVQIDDDSDCPF
;
A
#
# COMPACT_ATOMS: atom_id res chain seq x y z
N MET A 1 -47.65 8.73 26.73
CA MET A 1 -46.85 7.49 26.87
C MET A 1 -45.97 7.33 25.64
N SER A 2 -44.79 7.93 25.66
CA SER A 2 -43.83 7.87 24.56
C SER A 2 -43.18 6.48 24.58
N HIS A 3 -43.45 5.65 23.57
CA HIS A 3 -42.74 4.37 23.44
C HIS A 3 -41.28 4.65 23.08
N PRO A 4 -40.29 4.10 23.81
CA PRO A 4 -38.92 4.12 23.35
C PRO A 4 -38.84 3.26 22.09
N GLN A 5 -38.64 3.88 20.94
CA GLN A 5 -38.33 3.16 19.73
C GLN A 5 -36.99 2.47 19.94
N SER A 6 -37.00 1.14 20.09
CA SER A 6 -35.78 0.34 20.07
C SER A 6 -34.99 0.69 18.82
N PRO A 7 -33.68 0.97 18.92
CA PRO A 7 -32.86 1.25 17.75
C PRO A 7 -32.95 0.03 16.84
N ARG A 8 -33.51 0.21 15.65
CA ARG A 8 -33.49 -0.83 14.62
C ARG A 8 -32.02 -1.06 14.29
N HIS A 9 -31.48 -2.21 14.71
CA HIS A 9 -30.16 -2.66 14.30
C HIS A 9 -30.21 -2.91 12.80
N LEU A 10 -29.85 -1.89 12.02
CA LEU A 10 -29.57 -2.05 10.61
C LEU A 10 -28.29 -2.89 10.49
N PRO A 11 -28.21 -3.78 9.49
CA PRO A 11 -26.96 -4.48 9.21
C PRO A 11 -25.86 -3.47 8.85
N ALA A 12 -24.60 -3.87 9.05
CA ALA A 12 -23.47 -3.08 8.60
C ALA A 12 -23.54 -2.85 7.07
N PRO A 13 -23.10 -1.69 6.56
CA PRO A 13 -23.06 -1.42 5.13
C PRO A 13 -22.23 -2.45 4.36
N CYS A 14 -22.69 -2.78 3.15
CA CYS A 14 -21.99 -3.66 2.21
C CYS A 14 -21.73 -2.87 0.92
N ILE A 15 -20.45 -2.68 0.58
CA ILE A 15 -20.01 -1.93 -0.61
C ILE A 15 -19.19 -2.87 -1.47
N ILE A 16 -19.55 -2.99 -2.75
CA ILE A 16 -18.90 -3.86 -3.73
C ILE A 16 -18.49 -2.98 -4.90
N ASP A 17 -17.18 -2.94 -5.19
CA ASP A 17 -16.52 -2.26 -6.31
C ASP A 17 -16.63 -0.73 -6.38
N THR A 18 -17.82 -0.18 -6.17
CA THR A 18 -18.12 1.25 -6.27
C THR A 18 -18.97 1.69 -5.09
N GLY A 19 -18.75 2.91 -4.61
CA GLY A 19 -19.49 3.44 -3.47
C GLY A 19 -18.73 4.51 -2.71
N ILE A 20 -19.35 5.04 -1.66
CA ILE A 20 -18.78 6.10 -0.83
C ILE A 20 -18.54 5.53 0.57
N ILE A 21 -17.32 5.72 1.07
CA ILE A 21 -16.90 5.35 2.42
C ILE A 21 -16.64 6.63 3.21
N ILE A 22 -17.38 6.82 4.30
CA ILE A 22 -17.25 7.98 5.19
C ILE A 22 -16.55 7.58 6.50
N ASN A 23 -16.65 6.30 6.89
CA ASN A 23 -16.03 5.78 8.08
C ASN A 23 -14.49 5.78 7.93
N LYS A 24 -13.81 6.55 8.79
CA LYS A 24 -12.34 6.75 8.71
C LYS A 24 -11.54 5.46 8.92
N GLN A 25 -12.04 4.53 9.73
CA GLN A 25 -11.37 3.24 9.95
C GLN A 25 -11.45 2.37 8.70
N ASP A 26 -12.61 2.35 8.03
CA ASP A 26 -12.77 1.62 6.77
C ASP A 26 -11.92 2.22 5.65
N ILE A 27 -11.86 3.56 5.55
CA ILE A 27 -10.95 4.26 4.63
C ILE A 27 -9.50 3.87 4.92
N GLY A 28 -9.09 3.94 6.20
CA GLY A 28 -7.73 3.61 6.62
C GLY A 28 -7.32 2.20 6.22
N ARG A 29 -8.14 1.21 6.58
CA ARG A 29 -7.92 -0.21 6.23
C ARG A 29 -7.74 -0.39 4.73
N LEU A 30 -8.62 0.21 3.92
CA LEU A 30 -8.58 0.08 2.48
C LEU A 30 -7.31 0.65 1.85
N LEU A 31 -6.83 1.80 2.35
CA LEU A 31 -5.66 2.48 1.80
C LEU A 31 -4.34 1.82 2.20
N THR A 32 -4.27 1.21 3.39
CA THR A 32 -3.06 0.52 3.88
C THR A 32 -2.63 -0.61 2.93
N ASP A 33 -3.57 -1.26 2.27
CA ASP A 33 -3.32 -2.43 1.43
C ASP A 33 -2.89 -2.08 -0.01
N LEU A 34 -2.91 -0.80 -0.42
CA LEU A 34 -2.66 -0.42 -1.82
C LEU A 34 -1.19 -0.41 -2.23
N GLY A 35 -0.27 -0.26 -1.28
CA GLY A 35 1.18 -0.25 -1.54
C GLY A 35 1.62 0.82 -2.54
N ARG A 36 1.99 0.42 -3.77
CA ARG A 36 2.46 1.32 -4.84
C ARG A 36 1.30 1.86 -5.65
N VAL A 37 1.24 3.17 -5.80
CA VAL A 37 0.14 3.86 -6.48
C VAL A 37 0.65 4.94 -7.44
N ARG A 38 -0.14 5.21 -8.48
CA ARG A 38 -0.13 6.50 -9.18
C ARG A 38 -1.10 7.44 -8.47
N TYR A 39 -0.65 8.65 -8.15
CA TYR A 39 -1.48 9.68 -7.55
C TYR A 39 -1.77 10.80 -8.56
N ILE A 40 -2.96 11.38 -8.47
CA ILE A 40 -3.38 12.57 -9.22
C ILE A 40 -4.05 13.51 -8.22
N HIS A 41 -3.51 14.70 -8.04
CA HIS A 41 -4.04 15.74 -7.18
C HIS A 41 -4.70 16.83 -8.01
N THR A 42 -5.98 17.08 -7.76
CA THR A 42 -6.75 18.14 -8.40
C THR A 42 -7.30 19.10 -7.35
N LEU A 43 -7.38 20.37 -7.73
CA LEU A 43 -8.01 21.44 -6.95
C LEU A 43 -8.90 22.24 -7.90
N ASP A 44 -10.17 22.42 -7.55
CA ASP A 44 -11.18 23.04 -8.42
C ASP A 44 -11.27 22.35 -9.79
N GLY A 45 -11.15 21.02 -9.79
CA GLY A 45 -11.12 20.20 -11.01
C GLY A 45 -9.86 20.36 -11.88
N LYS A 46 -8.91 21.20 -11.50
CA LYS A 46 -7.65 21.41 -12.25
C LYS A 46 -6.54 20.53 -11.70
N LEU A 47 -5.83 19.87 -12.60
CA LEU A 47 -4.62 19.11 -12.28
C LEU A 47 -3.57 20.03 -11.64
N GLN A 48 -3.13 19.68 -10.43
CA GLN A 48 -2.07 20.39 -9.70
C GLN A 48 -0.77 19.60 -9.71
N ALA A 49 -0.87 18.27 -9.52
CA ALA A 49 0.29 17.38 -9.51
C ALA A 49 -0.15 15.95 -9.84
N GLU A 50 0.75 15.18 -10.45
CA GLU A 50 0.60 13.75 -10.59
C GLU A 50 1.97 13.06 -10.51
N GLY A 51 1.96 11.78 -10.16
CA GLY A 51 3.19 11.02 -10.06
C GLY A 51 2.95 9.60 -9.58
N LYS A 52 4.04 8.90 -9.27
CA LYS A 52 4.02 7.57 -8.66
C LYS A 52 4.65 7.63 -7.28
N GLY A 53 4.22 6.77 -6.38
CA GLY A 53 4.80 6.66 -5.06
C GLY A 53 4.31 5.46 -4.27
N CYS A 54 4.89 5.28 -3.09
CA CYS A 54 4.55 4.21 -2.15
C CYS A 54 3.81 4.81 -0.96
N ILE A 55 2.70 4.19 -0.57
CA ILE A 55 2.05 4.47 0.70
C ILE A 55 2.89 3.84 1.80
N VAL A 56 3.45 4.67 2.66
CA VAL A 56 4.31 4.24 3.78
C VAL A 56 3.53 4.18 5.08
N GLU A 57 2.60 5.11 5.31
CA GLU A 57 1.75 5.11 6.49
C GLU A 57 0.36 5.62 6.11
N VAL A 58 -0.67 4.99 6.68
CA VAL A 58 -2.03 5.51 6.70
C VAL A 58 -2.45 5.65 8.16
N PHE A 59 -2.91 6.84 8.53
CA PHE A 59 -3.26 7.13 9.92
C PHE A 59 -4.48 8.04 10.03
N CYS A 60 -5.01 8.16 11.24
CA CYS A 60 -6.18 8.96 11.57
C CYS A 60 -5.85 9.88 12.74
N ASP A 61 -5.43 11.11 12.46
CA ASP A 61 -4.95 12.05 13.47
C ASP A 61 -5.34 13.49 13.10
N PRO A 62 -6.15 14.21 13.91
CA PRO A 62 -6.59 15.56 13.57
C PRO A 62 -5.46 16.61 13.52
N MET A 63 -4.28 16.32 14.07
CA MET A 63 -3.17 17.27 14.20
C MET A 63 -2.04 17.05 13.19
N ARG A 64 -2.07 15.96 12.42
CA ARG A 64 -1.04 15.61 11.42
C ARG A 64 -1.52 15.86 10.00
N SER A 65 -0.62 16.14 9.07
CA SER A 65 -0.96 16.41 7.66
C SER A 65 -0.84 15.17 6.79
N THR A 66 -1.62 15.09 5.71
CA THR A 66 -1.28 14.24 4.57
C THR A 66 -0.08 14.82 3.84
N ILE A 67 0.95 14.01 3.57
CA ILE A 67 2.20 14.43 2.92
C ILE A 67 2.51 13.50 1.76
N ILE A 68 2.76 14.09 0.58
CA ILE A 68 3.27 13.40 -0.60
C ILE A 68 4.56 14.11 -1.01
N ALA A 69 5.70 13.49 -0.76
CA ALA A 69 7.01 14.04 -1.08
C ALA A 69 7.99 12.92 -1.37
N ASN A 70 8.92 13.13 -2.30
CA ASN A 70 9.94 12.14 -2.66
C ASN A 70 9.36 10.73 -2.91
N GLN A 71 8.28 10.66 -3.71
CA GLN A 71 7.60 9.39 -4.05
C GLN A 71 7.08 8.61 -2.82
N THR A 72 6.97 9.27 -1.67
CA THR A 72 6.53 8.69 -0.40
C THR A 72 5.22 9.36 0.02
N LEU A 73 4.22 8.54 0.36
CA LEU A 73 2.89 8.99 0.75
C LEU A 73 2.64 8.63 2.22
N TYR A 74 2.41 9.65 3.03
CA TYR A 74 1.90 9.56 4.40
C TYR A 74 0.47 10.09 4.38
N LEU A 75 -0.51 9.20 4.46
CA LEU A 75 -1.92 9.54 4.26
C LEU A 75 -2.63 9.69 5.60
N ASN A 76 -3.17 10.88 5.85
CA ASN A 76 -4.06 11.10 6.97
C ASN A 76 -5.52 11.06 6.49
N VAL A 77 -6.30 10.08 6.95
CA VAL A 77 -7.72 9.96 6.58
C VAL A 77 -8.57 11.10 7.14
N GLN A 78 -8.07 11.86 8.13
CA GLN A 78 -8.72 13.09 8.61
C GLN A 78 -8.54 14.28 7.67
N SER A 79 -7.65 14.21 6.68
CA SER A 79 -7.51 15.27 5.66
C SER A 79 -8.63 15.27 4.61
N PHE A 80 -9.52 14.27 4.62
CA PHE A 80 -10.54 14.06 3.60
C PHE A 80 -11.90 13.85 4.25
N ASP A 81 -12.98 14.27 3.61
CA ASP A 81 -14.36 14.10 4.06
C ASP A 81 -14.81 12.65 3.86
N TYR A 82 -14.54 12.10 2.68
CA TYR A 82 -14.89 10.72 2.32
C TYR A 82 -13.93 10.17 1.24
N LEU A 83 -14.01 8.86 1.04
CA LEU A 83 -13.40 8.16 -0.08
C LEU A 83 -14.50 7.66 -1.02
N GLN A 84 -14.33 7.88 -2.32
CA GLN A 84 -15.17 7.29 -3.35
C GLN A 84 -14.40 6.18 -4.08
N LEU A 85 -14.98 4.99 -4.07
CA LEU A 85 -14.56 3.83 -4.84
C LEU A 85 -15.15 3.91 -6.25
N ASN A 86 -14.31 3.74 -7.25
CA ASN A 86 -14.72 3.70 -8.64
C ASN A 86 -13.90 2.63 -9.41
N GLN A 87 -14.39 2.27 -10.59
CA GLN A 87 -13.69 1.41 -11.53
C GLN A 87 -13.48 2.13 -12.87
N SER A 88 -12.35 1.88 -13.51
CA SER A 88 -12.13 2.27 -14.90
C SER A 88 -12.99 1.40 -15.84
N PRO A 89 -13.14 1.77 -17.13
CA PRO A 89 -13.77 0.91 -18.13
C PRO A 89 -13.13 -0.49 -18.22
N GLU A 90 -11.83 -0.60 -17.90
CA GLU A 90 -11.05 -1.84 -17.87
C GLU A 90 -11.21 -2.63 -16.56
N LYS A 91 -12.04 -2.15 -15.64
CA LYS A 91 -12.28 -2.69 -14.27
C LYS A 91 -11.12 -2.51 -13.30
N ASP A 92 -10.20 -1.59 -13.58
CA ASP A 92 -9.18 -1.21 -12.60
C ASP A 92 -9.77 -0.31 -11.54
N ALA A 93 -9.59 -0.67 -10.26
CA ALA A 93 -10.07 0.12 -9.14
C ALA A 93 -9.27 1.43 -9.01
N TYR A 94 -9.95 2.53 -8.71
CA TYR A 94 -9.32 3.77 -8.27
C TYR A 94 -10.10 4.41 -7.13
N PHE A 95 -9.37 5.16 -6.31
CA PHE A 95 -9.80 5.64 -5.01
C PHE A 95 -9.71 7.15 -5.01
N ASP A 96 -10.85 7.83 -4.92
CA ASP A 96 -10.91 9.29 -4.87
C ASP A 96 -11.11 9.74 -3.43
N LEU A 97 -10.07 10.30 -2.82
CA LEU A 97 -10.12 10.96 -1.52
C LEU A 97 -10.55 12.42 -1.72
N ILE A 98 -11.70 12.80 -1.16
CA ILE A 98 -12.33 14.11 -1.43
C ILE A 98 -12.30 14.98 -0.17
N GLN A 99 -11.96 16.25 -0.34
CA GLN A 99 -12.08 17.29 0.68
C GLN A 99 -12.55 18.58 0.01
N ASP A 100 -13.84 18.93 0.15
CA ASP A 100 -14.44 20.08 -0.54
C ASP A 100 -14.12 20.10 -2.06
N ASN A 101 -13.35 21.08 -2.54
CA ASN A 101 -12.93 21.23 -3.95
C ASN A 101 -11.60 20.52 -4.30
N ARG A 102 -10.99 19.83 -3.33
CA ARG A 102 -9.75 19.06 -3.49
C ARG A 102 -10.06 17.58 -3.68
N GLN A 103 -9.37 16.96 -4.61
CA GLN A 103 -9.38 15.52 -4.79
C GLN A 103 -7.95 14.98 -4.88
N LEU A 104 -7.70 13.88 -4.17
CA LEU A 104 -6.53 13.04 -4.35
C LEU A 104 -7.00 11.67 -4.87
N ARG A 105 -6.74 11.41 -6.14
CA ARG A 105 -7.00 10.10 -6.76
C ARG A 105 -5.79 9.20 -6.57
N LEU A 106 -6.01 7.97 -6.13
CA LEU A 106 -5.02 6.91 -6.06
C LEU A 106 -5.43 5.77 -6.99
N ILE A 107 -4.48 5.32 -7.80
CA ILE A 107 -4.66 4.22 -8.74
C ILE A 107 -3.57 3.19 -8.40
N PRO A 108 -3.92 1.99 -7.93
CA PRO A 108 -2.94 0.94 -7.64
C PRO A 108 -2.13 0.60 -8.87
N LEU A 109 -0.83 0.40 -8.69
CA LEU A 109 0.08 -0.07 -9.73
C LEU A 109 0.31 -1.58 -9.67
N SER A 110 -0.09 -2.21 -8.57
CA SER A 110 0.04 -3.62 -8.32
C SER A 110 -1.32 -4.22 -8.04
N ASN A 111 -1.56 -5.42 -8.57
CA ASN A 111 -2.71 -6.22 -8.17
C ASN A 111 -2.27 -7.13 -7.00
N PRO A 112 -2.95 -7.11 -5.84
CA PRO A 112 -2.62 -8.00 -4.72
C PRO A 112 -2.67 -9.49 -5.10
N LEU A 113 -3.46 -9.88 -6.11
CA LEU A 113 -3.47 -11.25 -6.63
C LEU A 113 -2.20 -11.61 -7.44
N GLN A 114 -1.53 -10.62 -8.03
CA GLN A 114 -0.26 -10.83 -8.74
C GLN A 114 0.93 -10.86 -7.79
N GLU A 115 0.96 -10.01 -6.76
CA GLU A 115 2.10 -9.95 -5.83
C GLU A 115 2.24 -11.20 -4.94
N GLN A 116 1.13 -11.89 -4.62
CA GLN A 116 1.18 -13.18 -3.91
C GLN A 116 1.83 -14.30 -4.74
N SER A 117 1.98 -14.12 -6.06
CA SER A 117 2.57 -15.12 -6.96
C SER A 117 4.08 -15.03 -7.08
N THR A 118 4.72 -14.01 -6.50
CA THR A 118 6.18 -13.84 -6.54
C THR A 118 6.78 -13.78 -5.14
N PRO A 119 7.13 -14.92 -4.54
CA PRO A 119 8.24 -14.92 -3.60
C PRO A 119 9.51 -14.68 -4.43
N GLN A 120 9.91 -13.42 -4.62
CA GLN A 120 11.25 -13.09 -5.14
C GLN A 120 12.30 -13.38 -4.06
N LEU A 121 12.42 -14.64 -3.66
CA LEU A 121 13.69 -15.20 -3.23
C LEU A 121 14.09 -16.14 -4.35
N ASN A 122 14.90 -15.62 -5.28
CA ASN A 122 15.50 -16.43 -6.33
C ASN A 122 16.27 -17.55 -5.62
N ALA A 123 15.72 -18.77 -5.63
CA ALA A 123 16.34 -19.95 -5.04
C ALA A 123 17.78 -20.12 -5.56
N ASP A 124 17.99 -19.82 -6.84
CA ASP A 124 19.30 -19.81 -7.50
C ASP A 124 20.28 -18.81 -6.88
N ALA A 125 19.80 -17.62 -6.48
CA ALA A 125 20.64 -16.61 -5.82
C ALA A 125 21.00 -17.04 -4.39
N LEU A 126 20.04 -17.66 -3.68
CA LEU A 126 20.28 -18.21 -2.36
C LEU A 126 21.24 -19.40 -2.40
N GLU A 127 21.08 -20.30 -3.37
CA GLU A 127 21.93 -21.47 -3.58
C GLU A 127 23.35 -21.07 -4.01
N ALA A 128 23.49 -20.05 -4.86
CA ALA A 128 24.79 -19.51 -5.24
C ALA A 128 25.53 -18.90 -4.04
N MET A 129 24.83 -18.18 -3.16
CA MET A 129 25.41 -17.64 -1.93
C MET A 129 25.83 -18.76 -0.96
N VAL A 130 25.00 -19.79 -0.79
CA VAL A 130 25.33 -20.96 0.05
C VAL A 130 26.57 -21.68 -0.50
N THR A 131 26.62 -21.90 -1.81
CA THR A 131 27.76 -22.56 -2.47
C THR A 131 29.03 -21.74 -2.30
N GLN A 132 28.99 -20.41 -2.50
CA GLN A 132 30.16 -19.55 -2.29
C GLN A 132 30.68 -19.59 -0.85
N VAL A 133 29.80 -19.51 0.15
CA VAL A 133 30.22 -19.52 1.57
C VAL A 133 30.80 -20.88 1.98
N LEU A 134 30.22 -21.99 1.50
CA LEU A 134 30.73 -23.32 1.79
C LEU A 134 32.07 -23.59 1.07
N SER A 135 32.23 -23.13 -0.17
CA SER A 135 33.47 -23.25 -0.94
C SER A 135 34.61 -22.45 -0.30
N ALA A 136 34.33 -21.20 0.09
CA ALA A 136 35.31 -20.34 0.75
C ALA A 136 35.78 -20.91 2.11
N LYS A 137 34.93 -21.66 2.82
CA LYS A 137 35.31 -22.33 4.06
C LYS A 137 36.18 -23.57 3.82
N TRP A 138 36.04 -24.23 2.68
CA TRP A 138 36.84 -25.38 2.28
C TRP A 138 38.24 -24.96 1.79
N ASP A 139 38.34 -23.86 1.03
CA ASP A 139 39.62 -23.35 0.52
C ASP A 139 40.58 -22.89 1.64
N VAL A 140 40.06 -22.47 2.79
CA VAL A 140 40.87 -22.08 3.96
C VAL A 140 41.44 -23.29 4.71
N GLN A 141 40.83 -24.48 4.57
CA GLN A 141 41.31 -25.69 5.26
C GLN A 141 42.27 -26.53 4.42
N ILE A 142 42.44 -26.25 3.12
CA ILE A 142 43.33 -27.01 2.23
C ILE A 142 44.74 -26.40 2.11
N ASP A 143 44.96 -25.15 2.54
CA ASP A 143 46.27 -24.49 2.42
C ASP A 143 47.18 -24.67 3.65
N ASP A 144 46.84 -25.57 4.59
CA ASP A 144 47.66 -25.87 5.79
C ASP A 144 48.32 -27.27 5.76
N ASP A 145 48.24 -27.99 4.64
CA ASP A 145 48.84 -29.32 4.48
C ASP A 145 49.75 -29.39 3.24
N SER A 146 50.88 -28.67 3.24
CA SER A 146 52.13 -29.08 2.56
C SER A 146 53.27 -28.06 2.72
N ASP A 147 54.08 -28.18 3.78
CA ASP A 147 55.54 -28.12 3.60
C ASP A 147 56.29 -28.68 4.82
N CYS A 148 56.67 -29.96 4.75
CA CYS A 148 57.86 -30.54 5.40
C CYS A 148 58.02 -32.00 4.92
N PRO A 149 59.08 -32.30 4.16
CA PRO A 149 59.94 -33.38 4.63
C PRO A 149 61.44 -33.06 4.47
N PHE A 150 62.15 -33.26 5.59
CA PHE A 150 63.58 -33.56 5.83
C PHE A 150 64.63 -33.25 4.75
#